data_AF-A0A136ISR5-F1
#
_entry.id   AF-A0A136ISR5-F1
#
_cell.length_a   1.000
_cell.length_b   1.000
_cell.length_c   1.000
_cell.angle_alpha   90.00
_cell.angle_beta   90.00
_cell.angle_gamma   90.00
#
_symmetry.space_group_name_H-M   'P 1'
#
loop_
_entity.id
_entity.type
_entity.pdbx_description
1 polymer ?
#
loop_
_entity_poly.entity_id
_entity_poly.type
_entity_poly.pdbx_seq_one_letter_code
_entity_poly.pdbx_strand_id
1 'polypeptide(L)'
;MRYTSIPCREPPAETAAVSAYFSSQIHTLYEQLAAHQVRMAASLAEEGLPAIDTERGIFLHLKNDRQDFDYYSTPFCHHRKLHAHRLTLEDPETLPQLPFVRRLFLTQGGTNRHVHEAEHDGVRPISLRSVLECLVRLPGVEEIDCDWLWEWHPLALSGRGQRHYTRVWEGPWRDARREFGAAMADPEAQLGYPIPPTLTRTRLWFWHERCLFEDEQARAMPDLVAPALRDPLCAGLGILAAQLEELDLRAYITEDLFPAADAPVTEQWSRMRRLKIEFHACRPDGSWYFVGPRGEDPHPTGYPIPDGNEDGAREFYPPLETTAEDEELDELWEDDPWDGHGGEYDADNFRTEPVAERIEPLLAAFAAAVKSMDALEDADMFVWLGWCPGHQRQAEYGDAAPYDIEDGTHRWGVRYIAGGNRDSTEGGPRFEWQVGDWRPSERVLKMFEELGSQEWLDFKFCSNGSPRAVRYELSNRRHRIY
;
A
#
# COMPACT_ATOMS: atom_id res chain seq x y z
N MET A 1 4.64 -6.43 -44.34
CA MET A 1 4.67 -5.15 -43.61
C MET A 1 5.41 -5.42 -42.32
N ARG A 2 6.54 -4.76 -42.07
CA ARG A 2 7.22 -4.86 -40.77
C ARG A 2 6.34 -4.10 -39.78
N TYR A 3 5.69 -4.81 -38.87
CA TYR A 3 5.03 -4.19 -37.73
C TYR A 3 6.11 -3.37 -37.00
N THR A 4 5.90 -2.07 -36.86
CA THR A 4 6.77 -1.23 -36.03
C THR A 4 6.64 -1.76 -34.60
N SER A 5 7.69 -2.36 -34.05
CA SER A 5 7.69 -2.82 -32.67
C SER A 5 7.51 -1.62 -31.75
N ILE A 6 6.73 -1.79 -30.68
CA ILE A 6 6.70 -0.82 -29.60
C ILE A 6 8.08 -0.81 -28.93
N PRO A 7 8.65 0.36 -28.56
CA PRO A 7 9.90 0.40 -27.81
C PRO A 7 9.80 -0.34 -26.48
N CYS A 8 10.87 -0.99 -26.03
CA CYS A 8 10.87 -1.74 -24.77
C CYS A 8 10.54 -0.83 -23.57
N ARG A 9 11.08 0.38 -23.56
CA ARG A 9 10.88 1.36 -22.48
C ARG A 9 9.91 2.47 -22.87
N GLU A 10 9.25 3.05 -21.87
CA GLU A 10 8.31 4.16 -22.05
C GLU A 10 9.09 5.46 -22.31
N PRO A 11 9.05 6.03 -23.54
CA PRO A 11 9.74 7.28 -23.79
C PRO A 11 9.05 8.44 -23.05
N PRO A 12 9.77 9.50 -22.66
CA PRO A 12 9.20 10.64 -21.95
C PRO A 12 7.98 11.28 -22.62
N ALA A 13 7.95 11.28 -23.96
CA ALA A 13 6.82 11.81 -24.72
C ALA A 13 5.54 10.96 -24.54
N GLU A 14 5.67 9.64 -24.39
CA GLU A 14 4.55 8.75 -24.12
C GLU A 14 4.06 8.92 -22.69
N THR A 15 4.97 8.94 -21.71
CA THR A 15 4.58 9.14 -20.30
C THR A 15 3.87 10.48 -20.11
N ALA A 16 4.37 11.55 -20.74
CA ALA A 16 3.71 12.86 -20.73
C ALA A 16 2.34 12.82 -21.42
N ALA A 17 2.22 12.19 -22.59
CA ALA A 17 0.94 12.09 -23.30
C ALA A 17 -0.12 11.31 -22.50
N VAL A 18 0.29 10.24 -21.80
CA VAL A 18 -0.62 9.44 -20.98
C VAL A 18 -1.05 10.20 -19.72
N SER A 19 -0.14 10.89 -19.03
CA SER A 19 -0.49 11.78 -17.91
C SER A 19 -1.40 12.93 -18.35
N ALA A 20 -1.16 13.54 -19.51
CA ALA A 20 -2.03 14.56 -20.08
C ALA A 20 -3.43 14.00 -20.41
N TYR A 21 -3.52 12.78 -20.95
CA TYR A 21 -4.80 12.12 -21.20
C TYR A 21 -5.56 11.85 -19.89
N PHE A 22 -4.90 11.24 -18.90
CA PHE A 22 -5.45 11.03 -17.56
C PHE A 22 -5.97 12.35 -16.97
N SER A 23 -5.16 13.41 -17.02
CA SER A 23 -5.52 14.74 -16.54
C SER A 23 -6.75 15.29 -17.26
N SER A 24 -6.80 15.18 -18.59
CA SER A 24 -7.94 15.64 -19.39
C SER A 24 -9.25 14.95 -19.01
N GLN A 25 -9.21 13.67 -18.64
CA GLN A 25 -10.39 12.93 -18.20
C GLN A 25 -10.87 13.41 -16.82
N ILE A 26 -9.95 13.64 -15.88
CA ILE A 26 -10.27 14.18 -14.56
C ILE A 26 -10.85 15.59 -14.68
N HIS A 27 -10.21 16.48 -15.45
CA HIS A 27 -10.71 17.83 -15.72
C HIS A 27 -12.11 17.81 -16.33
N THR A 28 -12.30 17.03 -17.39
CA THR A 28 -13.60 16.89 -18.05
C THR A 28 -14.68 16.41 -17.07
N LEU A 29 -14.37 15.42 -16.23
CA LEU A 29 -15.30 14.89 -15.25
C LEU A 29 -15.69 15.97 -14.22
N TYR A 30 -14.71 16.65 -13.63
CA TYR A 30 -14.94 17.69 -12.63
C TYR A 30 -15.74 18.86 -13.23
N GLU A 31 -15.40 19.32 -14.43
CA GLU A 31 -16.13 20.37 -15.16
C GLU A 31 -17.57 19.97 -15.46
N GLN A 32 -17.80 18.74 -15.92
CA GLN A 32 -19.14 18.24 -16.21
C GLN A 32 -19.99 18.13 -14.94
N LEU A 33 -19.42 17.66 -13.83
CA LEU A 33 -20.10 17.58 -12.54
C LEU A 33 -20.45 18.99 -12.02
N ALA A 34 -19.52 19.93 -12.09
CA ALA A 34 -19.76 21.33 -11.70
C ALA A 34 -20.87 21.96 -12.57
N ALA A 35 -20.81 21.80 -13.88
CA ALA A 35 -21.81 22.33 -14.80
C ALA A 35 -23.18 21.66 -14.63
N HIS A 36 -23.22 20.36 -14.34
CA HIS A 36 -24.45 19.64 -14.03
C HIS A 36 -25.11 20.19 -12.76
N GLN A 37 -24.35 20.42 -11.70
CA GLN A 37 -24.85 21.01 -10.46
C GLN A 37 -25.49 22.39 -10.69
N VAL A 38 -24.84 23.25 -11.49
CA VAL A 38 -25.38 24.58 -11.83
C VAL A 38 -26.69 24.46 -12.61
N ARG A 39 -26.76 23.57 -13.61
CA ARG A 39 -27.99 23.35 -14.39
C ARG A 39 -29.13 22.79 -13.54
N MET A 40 -28.83 21.82 -12.68
CA MET A 40 -29.80 21.24 -11.75
C MET A 40 -30.36 22.28 -10.79
N ALA A 41 -29.50 23.11 -10.20
CA ALA A 41 -29.92 24.18 -9.30
C ALA A 41 -30.83 25.20 -10.00
N ALA A 42 -30.52 25.57 -11.25
CA ALA A 42 -31.36 26.47 -12.05
C ALA A 42 -32.73 25.85 -12.36
N SER A 43 -32.78 24.59 -12.79
CA SER A 43 -34.03 23.88 -13.09
C SER A 43 -34.94 23.77 -11.87
N LEU A 44 -34.38 23.43 -10.70
CA LEU A 44 -35.16 23.34 -9.46
C LEU A 44 -35.70 24.71 -9.03
N ALA A 45 -34.90 25.76 -9.20
CA ALA A 45 -35.34 27.13 -8.93
C ALA A 45 -36.49 27.56 -9.86
N GLU A 46 -36.45 27.20 -11.15
CA GLU A 46 -37.53 27.46 -12.12
C GLU A 46 -38.82 26.70 -11.78
N GLU A 47 -38.71 25.46 -11.30
CA GLU A 47 -39.86 24.63 -10.90
C GLU A 47 -40.39 24.95 -9.49
N GLY A 48 -39.74 25.86 -8.76
CA GLY A 48 -40.09 26.17 -7.37
C GLY A 48 -39.88 24.99 -6.41
N LEU A 49 -39.02 24.05 -6.79
CA LEU A 49 -38.68 22.87 -6.01
C LEU A 49 -37.53 23.18 -5.04
N PRO A 50 -37.45 22.49 -3.90
CA PRO A 50 -36.30 22.61 -3.02
C PRO A 50 -35.02 22.20 -3.75
N ALA A 51 -33.91 22.86 -3.42
CA ALA A 51 -32.60 22.50 -3.94
C ALA A 51 -32.30 21.01 -3.64
N ILE A 52 -31.46 20.39 -4.49
CA ILE A 52 -30.91 19.06 -4.19
C ILE A 52 -30.36 19.09 -2.77
N ASP A 53 -30.70 18.05 -2.00
CA ASP A 53 -30.16 17.82 -0.67
C ASP A 53 -28.63 17.64 -0.79
N THR A 54 -27.91 18.74 -0.67
CA THR A 54 -26.45 18.78 -0.67
C THR A 54 -25.87 18.09 0.56
N GLU A 55 -26.67 17.84 1.61
CA GLU A 55 -26.26 17.02 2.75
C GLU A 55 -26.17 15.55 2.36
N ARG A 56 -27.05 15.05 1.48
CA ARG A 56 -26.91 13.69 0.91
C ARG A 56 -25.78 13.57 -0.09
N GLY A 57 -25.60 14.59 -0.93
CA GLY A 57 -24.54 14.68 -1.94
C GLY A 57 -24.41 13.46 -2.86
N ILE A 58 -23.23 13.27 -3.47
CA ILE A 58 -22.93 12.15 -4.37
C ILE A 58 -21.65 11.39 -3.98
N PHE A 59 -21.52 10.19 -4.52
CA PHE A 59 -20.30 9.38 -4.46
C PHE A 59 -19.58 9.45 -5.80
N LEU A 60 -18.31 9.81 -5.77
CA LEU A 60 -17.44 9.84 -6.93
C LEU A 60 -16.57 8.59 -6.92
N HIS A 61 -16.72 7.75 -7.94
CA HIS A 61 -15.92 6.54 -8.10
C HIS A 61 -15.04 6.66 -9.34
N LEU A 62 -13.73 6.75 -9.13
CA LEU A 62 -12.73 6.75 -10.18
C LEU A 62 -12.08 5.37 -10.23
N LYS A 63 -12.09 4.79 -11.43
CA LYS A 63 -11.54 3.45 -11.68
C LYS A 63 -10.30 3.58 -12.57
N ASN A 64 -9.15 3.15 -12.07
CA ASN A 64 -7.92 3.10 -12.85
C ASN A 64 -7.82 1.76 -13.57
N ASP A 65 -8.36 1.68 -14.78
CA ASP A 65 -8.38 0.45 -15.58
C ASP A 65 -7.06 0.23 -16.35
N ARG A 66 -6.95 -0.92 -17.01
CA ARG A 66 -5.84 -1.21 -17.91
C ARG A 66 -5.72 -0.16 -19.01
N GLN A 67 -4.49 0.23 -19.25
CA GLN A 67 -4.04 1.22 -20.23
C GLN A 67 -3.15 0.54 -21.29
N ASP A 68 -3.15 -0.79 -21.34
CA ASP A 68 -2.43 -1.57 -22.33
C ASP A 68 -3.09 -1.46 -23.70
N PHE A 69 -2.26 -1.54 -24.74
CA PHE A 69 -2.72 -1.87 -26.07
C PHE A 69 -3.06 -3.37 -26.05
N ASP A 70 -4.29 -3.73 -26.41
CA ASP A 70 -4.85 -5.09 -26.41
C ASP A 70 -3.78 -6.19 -26.40
N TYR A 71 -3.73 -6.99 -25.32
CA TYR A 71 -2.78 -8.09 -25.08
C TYR A 71 -2.65 -9.07 -26.26
N TYR A 72 -3.70 -9.16 -27.10
CA TYR A 72 -3.74 -10.02 -28.29
C TYR A 72 -3.39 -9.29 -29.59
N SER A 73 -3.11 -7.99 -29.53
CA SER A 73 -2.75 -7.16 -30.66
C SER A 73 -1.24 -6.91 -30.69
N THR A 74 -0.60 -7.29 -31.80
CA THR A 74 0.76 -6.83 -32.10
C THR A 74 0.74 -5.33 -32.39
N PRO A 75 1.67 -4.52 -31.84
CA PRO A 75 2.90 -4.93 -31.13
C PRO A 75 2.79 -4.99 -29.59
N PHE A 76 3.43 -6.00 -28.97
CA PHE A 76 3.53 -6.21 -27.50
C PHE A 76 5.01 -6.30 -27.07
N CYS A 77 5.35 -5.88 -25.85
CA CYS A 77 6.68 -6.04 -25.25
C CYS A 77 6.57 -6.32 -23.74
N HIS A 78 7.29 -7.33 -23.23
CA HIS A 78 7.25 -7.72 -21.81
C HIS A 78 7.73 -6.61 -20.85
N HIS A 79 8.66 -5.76 -21.29
CA HIS A 79 9.11 -4.58 -20.55
C HIS A 79 7.98 -3.56 -20.26
N ARG A 80 6.87 -3.63 -21.01
CA ARG A 80 5.68 -2.77 -20.85
C ARG A 80 4.59 -3.40 -19.98
N LYS A 81 4.81 -4.61 -19.45
CA LYS A 81 3.83 -5.33 -18.63
C LYS A 81 3.56 -4.60 -17.31
N LEU A 82 4.62 -4.11 -16.66
CA LEU A 82 4.56 -3.46 -15.36
C LEU A 82 5.12 -2.06 -15.47
N HIS A 83 4.24 -1.09 -15.36
CA HIS A 83 4.59 0.31 -15.55
C HIS A 83 5.23 0.90 -14.29
N ALA A 84 6.38 1.56 -14.50
CA ALA A 84 7.13 2.20 -13.41
C ALA A 84 6.78 3.68 -13.24
N HIS A 85 6.30 4.33 -14.29
CA HIS A 85 5.96 5.75 -14.27
C HIS A 85 4.55 5.96 -13.71
N ARG A 86 4.46 6.83 -12.70
CA ARG A 86 3.20 7.18 -12.05
C ARG A 86 2.45 8.23 -12.85
N LEU A 87 1.13 8.09 -12.94
CA LEU A 87 0.24 9.09 -13.53
C LEU A 87 0.18 10.31 -12.63
N THR A 88 0.37 11.48 -13.24
CA THR A 88 0.34 12.78 -12.58
C THR A 88 -0.79 13.62 -13.15
N LEU A 89 -1.44 14.40 -12.29
CA LEU A 89 -2.46 15.36 -12.68
C LEU A 89 -1.80 16.69 -13.09
N GLU A 90 -2.06 17.13 -14.32
CA GLU A 90 -1.62 18.41 -14.86
C GLU A 90 -2.60 19.53 -14.48
N ASP A 91 -2.07 20.71 -14.16
CA ASP A 91 -2.80 21.92 -13.78
C ASP A 91 -3.93 21.68 -12.75
N PRO A 92 -3.67 20.96 -11.64
CA PRO A 92 -4.71 20.58 -10.67
C PRO A 92 -5.44 21.79 -10.04
N GLU A 93 -4.82 22.98 -10.03
CA GLU A 93 -5.42 24.22 -9.56
C GLU A 93 -6.62 24.68 -10.39
N THR A 94 -6.75 24.19 -11.62
CA THR A 94 -7.83 24.57 -12.54
C THR A 94 -9.12 23.76 -12.37
N LEU A 95 -9.07 22.60 -11.67
CA LEU A 95 -10.24 21.75 -11.42
C LEU A 95 -11.35 22.48 -10.66
N PRO A 96 -12.63 22.51 -11.05
CA PRO A 96 -13.66 23.17 -10.22
C PRO A 96 -13.81 22.53 -8.83
N GLN A 97 -14.21 23.33 -7.82
CA GLN A 97 -14.59 22.79 -6.52
C GLN A 97 -15.96 22.10 -6.60
N LEU A 98 -16.06 20.90 -6.01
CA LEU A 98 -17.29 20.09 -6.01
C LEU A 98 -17.81 19.89 -4.56
N PRO A 99 -18.51 20.88 -3.97
CA PRO A 99 -18.94 20.83 -2.57
C PRO A 99 -20.02 19.78 -2.25
N PHE A 100 -20.60 19.16 -3.28
CA PHE A 100 -21.67 18.18 -3.15
C PHE A 100 -21.17 16.73 -3.22
N VAL A 101 -19.86 16.50 -3.44
CA VAL A 101 -19.27 15.16 -3.38
C VAL A 101 -18.99 14.83 -1.92
N ARG A 102 -19.54 13.72 -1.43
CA ARG A 102 -19.40 13.26 -0.04
C ARG A 102 -18.44 12.09 0.12
N ARG A 103 -18.24 11.30 -0.94
CA ARG A 103 -17.29 10.18 -0.90
C ARG A 103 -16.48 10.10 -2.18
N LEU A 104 -15.20 9.80 -2.04
CA LEU A 104 -14.29 9.54 -3.15
C LEU A 104 -13.79 8.10 -3.06
N PHE A 105 -14.08 7.29 -4.07
CA PHE A 105 -13.58 5.94 -4.23
C PHE A 105 -12.55 5.94 -5.36
N LEU A 106 -11.32 5.52 -5.07
CA LEU A 106 -10.28 5.23 -6.05
C LEU A 106 -10.05 3.74 -6.03
N THR A 107 -10.47 3.05 -7.09
CA THR A 107 -10.27 1.61 -7.19
C THR A 107 -9.50 1.25 -8.43
N GLN A 108 -8.79 0.15 -8.36
CA GLN A 108 -8.13 -0.39 -9.54
C GLN A 108 -9.12 -1.14 -10.45
N GLY A 109 -8.87 -1.11 -11.76
CA GLY A 109 -9.65 -1.83 -12.73
C GLY A 109 -9.03 -3.16 -13.12
N GLY A 110 -9.70 -4.23 -12.72
CA GLY A 110 -9.31 -5.60 -13.06
C GLY A 110 -10.50 -6.55 -13.02
N THR A 111 -10.57 -7.40 -14.04
CA THR A 111 -11.63 -8.38 -14.30
C THR A 111 -11.67 -9.48 -13.24
N ASN A 112 -12.86 -9.82 -12.71
CA ASN A 112 -13.19 -11.08 -12.05
C ASN A 112 -12.02 -11.80 -11.34
N ARG A 113 -11.77 -11.51 -10.05
CA ARG A 113 -11.25 -12.32 -8.90
C ARG A 113 -10.45 -13.63 -9.10
N HIS A 114 -9.97 -13.94 -10.29
CA HIS A 114 -9.48 -15.23 -10.73
C HIS A 114 -8.38 -14.98 -11.74
N VAL A 115 -7.16 -14.78 -11.25
CA VAL A 115 -5.87 -15.31 -11.75
C VAL A 115 -4.75 -14.39 -11.23
N HIS A 116 -3.86 -14.99 -10.44
CA HIS A 116 -2.70 -14.42 -9.73
C HIS A 116 -1.67 -13.66 -10.59
N GLU A 117 -1.88 -13.53 -11.89
CA GLU A 117 -0.91 -12.93 -12.82
C GLU A 117 -1.43 -11.63 -13.47
N ALA A 118 -2.67 -11.24 -13.23
CA ALA A 118 -3.39 -10.26 -14.05
C ALA A 118 -3.72 -8.93 -13.36
N GLU A 119 -3.45 -8.78 -12.06
CA GLU A 119 -3.87 -7.59 -11.32
C GLU A 119 -2.99 -6.38 -11.60
N HIS A 120 -1.71 -6.55 -11.93
CA HIS A 120 -0.78 -5.43 -12.15
C HIS A 120 -0.54 -5.07 -13.62
N ASP A 121 -0.95 -5.96 -14.51
CA ASP A 121 -0.61 -5.90 -15.93
C ASP A 121 -1.28 -4.73 -16.62
N GLY A 122 -0.46 -3.90 -17.27
CA GLY A 122 -0.94 -2.83 -18.14
C GLY A 122 -1.61 -1.66 -17.39
N VAL A 123 -1.48 -1.58 -16.07
CA VAL A 123 -2.03 -0.46 -15.28
C VAL A 123 -0.88 0.43 -14.81
N ARG A 124 -0.89 1.72 -15.18
CA ARG A 124 0.05 2.68 -14.58
C ARG A 124 -0.42 3.06 -13.17
N PRO A 125 0.49 3.06 -12.18
CA PRO A 125 0.16 3.52 -10.84
C PRO A 125 -0.23 5.00 -10.84
N ILE A 126 -1.19 5.41 -10.03
CA ILE A 126 -1.49 6.84 -9.82
C ILE A 126 -0.49 7.40 -8.81
N SER A 127 -0.01 8.63 -9.01
CA SER A 127 0.79 9.32 -7.99
C SER A 127 -0.04 9.56 -6.73
N LEU A 128 0.52 9.27 -5.55
CA LEU A 128 -0.11 9.54 -4.27
C LEU A 128 -0.47 11.03 -4.11
N ARG A 129 0.35 11.91 -4.70
CA ARG A 129 0.08 13.35 -4.73
C ARG A 129 -1.17 13.68 -5.53
N SER A 130 -1.38 13.05 -6.68
CA SER A 130 -2.56 13.32 -7.52
C SER A 130 -3.87 12.86 -6.89
N VAL A 131 -3.82 11.88 -5.99
CA VAL A 131 -4.96 11.55 -5.11
C VAL A 131 -5.31 12.73 -4.21
N LEU A 132 -4.31 13.36 -3.58
CA LEU A 132 -4.52 14.54 -2.72
C LEU A 132 -4.98 15.76 -3.53
N GLU A 133 -4.42 15.97 -4.73
CA GLU A 133 -4.83 17.06 -5.64
C GLU A 133 -6.30 16.94 -6.04
N CYS A 134 -6.80 15.72 -6.27
CA CYS A 134 -8.24 15.49 -6.48
C CYS A 134 -9.05 15.75 -5.21
N LEU A 135 -8.56 15.28 -4.05
CA LEU A 135 -9.25 15.36 -2.76
C LEU A 135 -9.51 16.80 -2.31
N VAL A 136 -8.52 17.69 -2.42
CA VAL A 136 -8.65 19.08 -1.94
C VAL A 136 -9.68 19.90 -2.73
N ARG A 137 -10.09 19.43 -3.91
CA ARG A 137 -11.16 20.05 -4.72
C ARG A 137 -12.56 19.57 -4.33
N LEU A 138 -12.68 18.72 -3.31
CA LEU A 138 -13.94 18.16 -2.82
C LEU A 138 -14.22 18.64 -1.38
N PRO A 139 -14.58 19.92 -1.15
CA PRO A 139 -14.66 20.48 0.21
C PRO A 139 -15.77 19.86 1.09
N GLY A 140 -16.72 19.13 0.49
CA GLY A 140 -17.77 18.40 1.21
C GLY A 140 -17.45 16.95 1.53
N VAL A 141 -16.28 16.43 1.12
CA VAL A 141 -15.95 15.00 1.24
C VAL A 141 -15.81 14.57 2.69
N GLU A 142 -16.47 13.47 3.05
CA GLU A 142 -16.47 12.89 4.39
C GLU A 142 -15.69 11.58 4.46
N GLU A 143 -15.56 10.89 3.32
CA GLU A 143 -14.95 9.58 3.22
C GLU A 143 -14.08 9.49 1.95
N ILE A 144 -12.85 9.03 2.11
CA ILE A 144 -12.01 8.57 1.00
C ILE A 144 -11.75 7.07 1.16
N ASP A 145 -11.86 6.36 0.05
CA ASP A 145 -11.63 4.94 -0.03
C ASP A 145 -10.70 4.65 -1.22
N CYS A 146 -9.46 4.33 -0.92
CA CYS A 146 -8.46 3.88 -1.87
C CYS A 146 -8.08 2.44 -1.51
N ASP A 147 -8.62 1.46 -2.25
CA ASP A 147 -8.37 0.05 -2.01
C ASP A 147 -7.03 -0.45 -2.56
N TRP A 148 -6.33 0.40 -3.31
CA TRP A 148 -4.98 0.14 -3.77
C TRP A 148 -4.25 1.42 -4.21
N LEU A 149 -3.07 1.68 -3.64
CA LEU A 149 -2.21 2.85 -3.90
C LEU A 149 -0.83 2.47 -4.47
N TRP A 150 -0.70 1.27 -5.03
CA TRP A 150 0.47 0.80 -5.79
C TRP A 150 1.82 0.94 -5.06
N GLU A 151 1.91 0.47 -3.81
CA GLU A 151 3.17 -0.04 -3.28
C GLU A 151 3.20 -1.54 -3.44
N TRP A 152 4.33 -2.07 -3.90
CA TRP A 152 4.49 -3.48 -4.24
C TRP A 152 5.90 -3.92 -3.89
N HIS A 153 6.00 -5.11 -3.31
CA HIS A 153 7.28 -5.75 -3.03
C HIS A 153 7.84 -6.34 -4.32
N PRO A 154 9.18 -6.41 -4.49
CA PRO A 154 9.78 -7.24 -5.54
C PRO A 154 9.20 -8.65 -5.53
N LEU A 155 8.66 -9.08 -6.67
CA LEU A 155 8.14 -10.44 -6.84
C LEU A 155 9.25 -11.47 -6.63
N ALA A 156 8.90 -12.57 -5.98
CA ALA A 156 9.77 -13.73 -5.74
C ALA A 156 10.01 -14.59 -7.00
N LEU A 157 10.53 -13.95 -8.05
CA LEU A 157 10.90 -14.62 -9.30
C LEU A 157 12.39 -14.96 -9.30
N SER A 158 12.70 -16.22 -9.61
CA SER A 158 14.04 -16.80 -9.59
C SER A 158 14.84 -16.56 -10.88
N GLY A 159 14.16 -16.41 -12.02
CA GLY A 159 14.79 -16.12 -13.32
C GLY A 159 15.26 -14.67 -13.44
N ARG A 160 16.42 -14.45 -14.08
CA ARG A 160 16.97 -13.09 -14.29
C ARG A 160 16.03 -12.24 -15.15
N GLY A 161 15.58 -12.76 -16.30
CA GLY A 161 14.67 -12.06 -17.20
C GLY A 161 13.35 -11.69 -16.51
N GLN A 162 12.76 -12.62 -15.75
CA GLN A 162 11.55 -12.37 -14.98
C GLN A 162 11.70 -11.19 -14.03
N ARG A 163 12.75 -11.18 -13.20
CA ARG A 163 13.02 -10.08 -12.27
C ARG A 163 13.21 -8.75 -12.98
N HIS A 164 13.79 -8.75 -14.18
CA HIS A 164 13.98 -7.55 -14.98
C HIS A 164 12.65 -6.97 -15.47
N TYR A 165 11.77 -7.83 -16.01
CA TYR A 165 10.44 -7.40 -16.49
C TYR A 165 9.50 -7.00 -15.36
N THR A 166 9.68 -7.56 -14.17
CA THR A 166 8.84 -7.27 -13.00
C THR A 166 9.51 -6.37 -11.96
N ARG A 167 10.57 -5.66 -12.35
CA ARG A 167 11.30 -4.80 -11.42
C ARG A 167 10.40 -3.66 -10.91
N VAL A 168 10.30 -3.58 -9.60
CA VAL A 168 9.85 -2.36 -8.90
C VAL A 168 10.99 -1.36 -8.92
N TRP A 169 10.78 -0.20 -9.54
CA TRP A 169 11.80 0.85 -9.54
C TRP A 169 11.76 1.64 -8.24
N GLU A 170 12.89 1.65 -7.54
CA GLU A 170 12.99 2.15 -6.18
C GLU A 170 12.92 3.68 -6.10
N GLY A 171 13.48 4.38 -7.09
CA GLY A 171 13.44 5.85 -7.18
C GLY A 171 12.01 6.40 -7.20
N PRO A 172 11.17 6.04 -8.21
CA PRO A 172 9.77 6.45 -8.25
C PRO A 172 8.92 6.01 -7.05
N TRP A 173 9.29 4.91 -6.37
CA TRP A 173 8.64 4.48 -5.15
C TRP A 173 8.96 5.43 -3.98
N ARG A 174 10.24 5.70 -3.74
CA ARG A 174 10.71 6.66 -2.73
C ARG A 174 10.13 8.05 -2.96
N ASP A 175 10.18 8.54 -4.20
CA ASP A 175 9.77 9.90 -4.53
C ASP A 175 8.26 10.11 -4.28
N ALA A 176 7.42 9.10 -4.58
CA ALA A 176 5.99 9.17 -4.28
C ALA A 176 5.68 9.30 -2.78
N ARG A 177 6.42 8.59 -1.92
CA ARG A 177 6.30 8.72 -0.45
C ARG A 177 6.70 10.13 0.02
N ARG A 178 7.80 10.66 -0.52
CA ARG A 178 8.28 12.03 -0.22
C ARG A 178 7.28 13.10 -0.65
N GLU A 179 6.75 12.99 -1.86
CA GLU A 179 5.76 13.93 -2.40
C GLU A 179 4.47 13.96 -1.58
N PHE A 180 3.97 12.78 -1.15
CA PHE A 180 2.83 12.70 -0.24
C PHE A 180 3.11 13.39 1.10
N GLY A 181 4.25 13.07 1.71
CA GLY A 181 4.66 13.67 2.99
C GLY A 181 4.77 15.19 2.90
N ALA A 182 5.40 15.71 1.83
CA ALA A 182 5.51 17.15 1.59
C ALA A 182 4.15 17.81 1.38
N ALA A 183 3.26 17.19 0.59
CA ALA A 183 1.91 17.69 0.35
C ALA A 183 1.07 17.76 1.61
N MET A 184 1.22 16.80 2.53
CA MET A 184 0.51 16.80 3.81
C MET A 184 1.11 17.77 4.83
N ALA A 185 2.42 18.03 4.77
CA ALA A 185 3.09 18.96 5.68
C ALA A 185 2.72 20.43 5.40
N ASP A 186 2.47 20.79 4.15
CA ASP A 186 2.06 22.14 3.74
C ASP A 186 1.04 22.09 2.58
N PRO A 187 -0.22 21.69 2.85
CA PRO A 187 -1.21 21.47 1.80
C PRO A 187 -1.61 22.76 1.07
N GLU A 188 -1.59 23.90 1.74
CA GLU A 188 -1.90 25.18 1.08
C GLU A 188 -0.83 25.55 0.06
N ALA A 189 0.46 25.43 0.39
CA ALA A 189 1.53 25.72 -0.56
C ALA A 189 1.68 24.64 -1.63
N GLN A 190 1.46 23.37 -1.28
CA GLN A 190 1.70 22.24 -2.19
C GLN A 190 0.50 21.90 -3.06
N LEU A 191 -0.73 22.00 -2.55
CA LEU A 191 -1.97 21.58 -3.22
C LEU A 191 -2.90 22.76 -3.54
N GLY A 192 -2.58 23.97 -3.05
CA GLY A 192 -3.38 25.18 -3.23
C GLY A 192 -4.58 25.30 -2.27
N TYR A 193 -4.93 24.23 -1.56
CA TYR A 193 -6.05 24.16 -0.62
C TYR A 193 -5.71 23.23 0.54
N PRO A 194 -6.25 23.47 1.74
CA PRO A 194 -6.11 22.54 2.85
C PRO A 194 -6.87 21.24 2.55
N ILE A 195 -6.48 20.15 3.24
CA ILE A 195 -7.28 18.92 3.25
C ILE A 195 -8.68 19.26 3.78
N PRO A 196 -9.77 18.75 3.16
CA PRO A 196 -11.12 19.06 3.59
C PRO A 196 -11.34 18.71 5.07
N PRO A 197 -11.78 19.66 5.92
CA PRO A 197 -11.99 19.42 7.35
C PRO A 197 -13.24 18.55 7.62
N THR A 198 -14.04 18.31 6.59
CA THR A 198 -15.20 17.41 6.56
C THR A 198 -14.80 15.94 6.48
N LEU A 199 -13.56 15.64 6.06
CA LEU A 199 -13.06 14.28 5.93
C LEU A 199 -12.87 13.65 7.31
N THR A 200 -13.67 12.63 7.60
CA THR A 200 -13.68 11.93 8.89
C THR A 200 -13.39 10.44 8.76
N ARG A 201 -13.54 9.85 7.58
CA ARG A 201 -13.28 8.43 7.33
C ARG A 201 -12.29 8.23 6.19
N THR A 202 -11.39 7.28 6.35
CA THR A 202 -10.36 7.02 5.35
C THR A 202 -9.98 5.55 5.32
N ARG A 203 -10.03 4.94 4.14
CA ARG A 203 -9.38 3.66 3.84
C ARG A 203 -8.25 3.90 2.83
N LEU A 204 -7.01 3.62 3.22
CA LEU A 204 -5.83 3.76 2.36
C LEU A 204 -5.04 2.46 2.37
N TRP A 205 -5.17 1.71 1.30
CA TRP A 205 -4.47 0.45 1.14
C TRP A 205 -3.37 0.61 0.11
N PHE A 206 -2.12 0.47 0.51
CA PHE A 206 -0.98 0.56 -0.40
C PHE A 206 -0.77 -0.74 -1.17
N TRP A 207 -1.29 -1.87 -0.65
CA TRP A 207 -1.42 -3.17 -1.32
C TRP A 207 -2.79 -3.82 -1.05
N HIS A 208 -3.18 -4.80 -1.87
CA HIS A 208 -4.48 -5.47 -1.79
C HIS A 208 -4.55 -6.51 -0.65
N GLU A 209 -5.76 -6.92 -0.23
CA GLU A 209 -6.00 -7.82 0.92
C GLU A 209 -5.43 -9.24 0.85
N ARG A 210 -4.61 -9.57 -0.15
CA ARG A 210 -4.19 -10.96 -0.45
C ARG A 210 -2.74 -11.14 -0.91
N CYS A 211 -1.84 -10.19 -0.71
CA CYS A 211 -0.43 -10.37 -1.07
C CYS A 211 0.38 -11.16 -0.03
N LEU A 212 -0.22 -12.15 0.64
CA LEU A 212 0.55 -13.01 1.53
C LEU A 212 1.18 -14.10 0.66
N PHE A 213 2.50 -14.28 0.78
CA PHE A 213 3.35 -15.34 0.20
C PHE A 213 4.06 -15.08 -1.14
N GLU A 214 4.08 -13.85 -1.64
CA GLU A 214 4.91 -13.49 -2.81
C GLU A 214 6.14 -12.63 -2.45
N ASP A 215 6.24 -12.21 -1.20
CA ASP A 215 7.39 -11.44 -0.73
C ASP A 215 8.64 -12.32 -0.66
N GLU A 216 9.69 -11.87 -1.33
CA GLU A 216 11.00 -12.48 -1.22
C GLU A 216 11.77 -11.84 -0.06
N GLN A 217 11.61 -12.40 1.15
CA GLN A 217 12.13 -11.79 2.38
C GLN A 217 13.65 -11.99 2.58
N ALA A 218 14.29 -12.82 1.76
CA ALA A 218 15.75 -12.99 1.77
C ALA A 218 16.46 -11.97 0.88
N ARG A 219 15.75 -11.14 0.11
CA ARG A 219 16.35 -10.06 -0.67
C ARG A 219 16.60 -8.81 0.17
N ALA A 220 17.64 -8.08 -0.20
CA ALA A 220 17.88 -6.74 0.30
C ALA A 220 16.76 -5.80 -0.18
N MET A 221 16.31 -4.91 0.71
CA MET A 221 15.28 -3.92 0.41
C MET A 221 15.86 -2.51 0.38
N PRO A 222 15.30 -1.60 -0.43
CA PRO A 222 15.77 -0.23 -0.48
C PRO A 222 15.43 0.56 0.79
N ASP A 223 16.25 1.55 1.10
CA ASP A 223 15.90 2.61 2.03
C ASP A 223 15.09 3.70 1.30
N LEU A 224 13.79 3.73 1.56
CA LEU A 224 12.83 4.70 1.01
C LEU A 224 12.73 5.98 1.86
N VAL A 225 13.44 6.05 2.98
CA VAL A 225 13.38 7.16 3.95
C VAL A 225 14.53 8.12 3.74
N ALA A 226 15.76 7.61 3.61
CA ALA A 226 16.95 8.43 3.45
C ALA A 226 16.82 9.41 2.27
N PRO A 227 17.34 10.66 2.40
CA PRO A 227 18.10 11.18 3.53
C PRO A 227 17.21 11.82 4.62
N ALA A 228 15.88 11.65 4.58
CA ALA A 228 15.02 12.15 5.64
C ALA A 228 15.32 11.41 6.97
N LEU A 229 15.12 12.11 8.09
CA LEU A 229 15.29 11.51 9.43
C LEU A 229 14.10 10.67 9.88
N ARG A 230 12.92 10.92 9.28
CA ARG A 230 11.63 10.31 9.59
C ARG A 230 10.98 9.91 8.28
N ASP A 231 10.22 8.82 8.28
CA ASP A 231 9.52 8.38 7.07
C ASP A 231 8.49 9.45 6.62
N PRO A 232 8.65 10.05 5.43
CA PRO A 232 7.77 11.14 4.98
C PRO A 232 6.32 10.71 4.83
N LEU A 233 6.08 9.47 4.39
CA LEU A 233 4.72 8.95 4.22
C LEU A 233 4.03 8.81 5.58
N CYS A 234 4.68 8.16 6.56
CA CYS A 234 4.16 8.02 7.92
C CYS A 234 3.88 9.38 8.56
N ALA A 235 4.80 10.33 8.46
CA ALA A 235 4.59 11.68 8.99
C ALA A 235 3.37 12.36 8.34
N GLY A 236 3.22 12.27 7.02
CA GLY A 236 2.06 12.80 6.30
C GLY A 236 0.74 12.11 6.68
N LEU A 237 0.75 10.79 6.84
CA LEU A 237 -0.41 10.01 7.29
C LEU A 237 -0.78 10.36 8.74
N GLY A 238 0.20 10.61 9.61
CA GLY A 238 -0.02 11.07 10.98
C GLY A 238 -0.75 12.41 11.05
N ILE A 239 -0.38 13.34 10.16
CA ILE A 239 -1.08 14.63 10.00
C ILE A 239 -2.51 14.41 9.51
N LEU A 240 -2.71 13.57 8.49
CA LEU A 240 -4.05 13.26 7.97
C LEU A 240 -4.94 12.66 9.06
N ALA A 241 -4.39 11.73 9.85
CA ALA A 241 -5.13 10.99 10.88
C ALA A 241 -5.63 11.86 12.04
N ALA A 242 -5.01 13.02 12.30
CA ALA A 242 -5.40 13.91 13.40
C ALA A 242 -6.85 14.42 13.32
N GLN A 243 -7.43 14.51 12.12
CA GLN A 243 -8.82 14.94 11.94
C GLN A 243 -9.83 13.78 11.81
N LEU A 244 -9.36 12.54 11.67
CA LEU A 244 -10.20 11.39 11.34
C LEU A 244 -10.92 10.81 12.57
N GLU A 245 -12.09 10.24 12.31
CA GLU A 245 -12.82 9.36 13.23
C GLU A 245 -12.55 7.89 12.91
N GLU A 246 -12.32 7.53 11.65
CA GLU A 246 -12.07 6.15 11.21
C GLU A 246 -10.90 6.08 10.22
N LEU A 247 -9.94 5.22 10.51
CA LEU A 247 -8.78 4.95 9.64
C LEU A 247 -8.58 3.44 9.46
N ASP A 248 -8.67 2.95 8.23
CA ASP A 248 -8.24 1.60 7.80
C ASP A 248 -7.03 1.73 6.86
N LEU A 249 -5.85 1.35 7.35
CA LEU A 249 -4.56 1.55 6.72
C LEU A 249 -3.86 0.21 6.46
N ARG A 250 -3.33 0.04 5.25
CA ARG A 250 -2.35 -1.01 4.92
C ARG A 250 -1.10 -0.36 4.33
N ALA A 251 -0.02 -0.23 5.09
CA ALA A 251 1.17 0.51 4.64
C ALA A 251 2.49 0.03 5.27
N TYR A 252 3.61 0.32 4.62
CA TYR A 252 4.93 0.25 5.26
C TYR A 252 4.99 1.40 6.25
N ILE A 253 4.96 1.09 7.55
CA ILE A 253 4.92 2.09 8.61
C ILE A 253 6.10 2.02 9.56
N THR A 254 6.37 3.14 10.22
CA THR A 254 7.26 3.29 11.38
C THR A 254 6.48 3.94 12.53
N GLU A 255 7.15 4.08 13.67
CA GLU A 255 6.67 4.87 14.80
C GLU A 255 6.30 6.32 14.42
N ASP A 256 6.83 6.85 13.32
CA ASP A 256 6.57 8.21 12.84
C ASP A 256 5.12 8.46 12.44
N LEU A 257 4.34 7.39 12.25
CA LEU A 257 2.91 7.48 11.94
C LEU A 257 2.13 8.13 13.09
N PHE A 258 2.54 7.86 14.32
CA PHE A 258 1.79 8.25 15.51
C PHE A 258 2.21 9.64 16.00
N PRO A 259 1.28 10.42 16.60
CA PRO A 259 1.62 11.69 17.19
C PRO A 259 2.60 11.52 18.35
N ALA A 260 3.55 12.44 18.46
CA ALA A 260 4.42 12.49 19.63
C ALA A 260 3.60 12.79 20.89
N ALA A 261 4.06 12.29 22.04
CA ALA A 261 3.34 12.48 23.31
C ALA A 261 3.21 13.95 23.73
N ASP A 262 4.11 14.81 23.26
CA ASP A 262 4.14 16.26 23.48
C ASP A 262 3.62 17.08 22.29
N ALA A 263 3.10 16.41 21.25
CA ALA A 263 2.52 17.10 20.09
C ALA A 263 1.28 17.93 20.49
N PRO A 264 1.03 19.07 19.84
CA PRO A 264 -0.15 19.90 20.07
C PRO A 264 -1.46 19.10 19.99
N VAL A 265 -2.49 19.51 20.73
CA VAL A 265 -3.81 18.86 20.74
C VAL A 265 -4.41 18.73 19.33
N THR A 266 -4.10 19.66 18.42
CA THR A 266 -4.53 19.65 17.02
C THR A 266 -3.90 18.53 16.18
N GLU A 267 -2.78 17.96 16.64
CA GLU A 267 -2.09 16.84 16.00
C GLU A 267 -2.41 15.50 16.68
N GLN A 268 -3.04 15.54 17.87
CA GLN A 268 -3.47 14.34 18.58
C GLN A 268 -4.71 13.74 17.94
N TRP A 269 -4.82 12.41 17.97
CA TRP A 269 -5.91 11.66 17.34
C TRP A 269 -7.16 11.58 18.22
N SER A 270 -7.52 12.70 18.85
CA SER A 270 -8.59 12.78 19.86
C SER A 270 -9.98 12.41 19.36
N ARG A 271 -10.20 12.48 18.05
CA ARG A 271 -11.47 12.12 17.38
C ARG A 271 -11.53 10.66 16.94
N MET A 272 -10.41 9.95 16.97
CA MET A 272 -10.32 8.60 16.46
C MET A 272 -11.24 7.68 17.26
N ARG A 273 -12.18 7.05 16.55
CA ARG A 273 -13.12 6.05 17.08
C ARG A 273 -12.73 4.65 16.66
N ARG A 274 -12.24 4.48 15.43
CA ARG A 274 -11.86 3.17 14.88
C ARG A 274 -10.55 3.27 14.12
N LEU A 275 -9.58 2.50 14.57
CA LEU A 275 -8.26 2.44 13.95
C LEU A 275 -7.97 1.00 13.55
N LYS A 276 -7.58 0.78 12.29
CA LYS A 276 -7.11 -0.51 11.81
C LYS A 276 -5.86 -0.29 10.98
N ILE A 277 -4.78 -0.95 11.37
CA ILE A 277 -3.47 -0.84 10.75
C ILE A 277 -2.97 -2.25 10.47
N GLU A 278 -2.90 -2.62 9.20
CA GLU A 278 -2.10 -3.75 8.74
C GLU A 278 -0.74 -3.21 8.28
N PHE A 279 0.29 -3.41 9.10
CA PHE A 279 1.64 -3.00 8.73
C PHE A 279 2.37 -4.11 7.98
N HIS A 280 3.30 -3.72 7.10
CA HIS A 280 4.17 -4.67 6.44
C HIS A 280 5.32 -5.11 7.37
N ALA A 281 5.80 -6.36 7.23
CA ALA A 281 6.92 -6.86 8.04
C ALA A 281 8.25 -6.14 7.72
N CYS A 282 8.42 -5.69 6.47
CA CYS A 282 9.49 -4.79 6.04
C CYS A 282 9.17 -3.35 6.46
N ARG A 283 10.18 -2.65 6.97
CA ARG A 283 10.16 -1.22 7.26
C ARG A 283 10.49 -0.41 6.00
N PRO A 284 10.07 0.86 5.93
CA PRO A 284 10.40 1.71 4.78
C PRO A 284 11.90 2.06 4.68
N ASP A 285 12.67 1.90 5.77
CA ASP A 285 14.14 2.01 5.77
C ASP A 285 14.86 0.75 5.22
N GLY A 286 14.09 -0.21 4.70
CA GLY A 286 14.58 -1.48 4.14
C GLY A 286 15.01 -2.52 5.18
N SER A 287 14.91 -2.23 6.47
CA SER A 287 15.07 -3.22 7.53
C SER A 287 13.77 -4.00 7.80
N TRP A 288 13.80 -5.02 8.66
CA TRP A 288 12.63 -5.87 8.93
C TRP A 288 12.28 -5.90 10.42
N TYR A 289 11.00 -5.79 10.75
CA TYR A 289 10.50 -5.95 12.12
C TYR A 289 10.73 -7.36 12.68
N PHE A 290 10.86 -8.34 11.80
CA PHE A 290 10.97 -9.76 12.14
C PHE A 290 12.21 -10.39 11.49
N VAL A 291 12.73 -11.44 12.13
CA VAL A 291 13.87 -12.26 11.69
C VAL A 291 13.47 -13.73 11.67
N GLY A 292 14.35 -14.59 11.15
CA GLY A 292 14.11 -16.02 11.15
C GLY A 292 14.08 -16.64 12.57
N PRO A 293 13.46 -17.82 12.74
CA PRO A 293 13.37 -18.54 14.01
C PRO A 293 14.70 -18.81 14.73
N ARG A 294 15.83 -18.84 13.99
CA ARG A 294 17.18 -19.00 14.55
C ARG A 294 17.94 -17.68 14.62
N GLY A 295 17.25 -16.56 14.44
CA GLY A 295 17.81 -15.20 14.41
C GLY A 295 18.38 -14.81 13.05
N GLU A 296 17.97 -15.44 11.95
CA GLU A 296 18.48 -15.13 10.62
C GLU A 296 18.02 -13.75 10.15
N ASP A 297 18.98 -12.87 9.85
CA ASP A 297 18.73 -11.54 9.27
C ASP A 297 19.77 -11.22 8.18
N PRO A 298 19.65 -11.81 6.97
CA PRO A 298 20.66 -11.69 5.91
C PRO A 298 20.88 -10.24 5.44
N HIS A 299 19.85 -9.39 5.58
CA HIS A 299 19.87 -7.97 5.22
C HIS A 299 19.24 -7.14 6.34
N PRO A 300 20.01 -6.81 7.39
CA PRO A 300 19.48 -6.11 8.56
C PRO A 300 19.21 -4.62 8.32
N THR A 301 19.70 -4.06 7.20
CA THR A 301 19.60 -2.65 6.83
C THR A 301 19.27 -2.50 5.35
N GLY A 302 18.51 -1.47 4.99
CA GLY A 302 18.24 -1.15 3.59
C GLY A 302 19.45 -0.60 2.85
N TYR A 303 19.45 -0.74 1.52
CA TYR A 303 20.46 -0.11 0.67
C TYR A 303 20.06 1.32 0.29
N PRO A 304 21.01 2.27 0.23
CA PRO A 304 20.69 3.65 -0.08
C PRO A 304 20.26 3.81 -1.54
N ILE A 305 19.28 4.69 -1.77
CA ILE A 305 18.95 5.20 -3.09
C ILE A 305 19.56 6.61 -3.19
N PRO A 306 20.56 6.85 -4.07
CA PRO A 306 21.10 8.17 -4.33
C PRO A 306 19.98 9.16 -4.74
N ASP A 307 20.13 10.43 -4.39
CA ASP A 307 19.18 11.44 -4.86
C ASP A 307 19.31 11.61 -6.38
N GLY A 308 18.21 11.94 -7.08
CA GLY A 308 18.13 11.91 -8.56
C GLY A 308 19.21 12.70 -9.33
N ASN A 309 19.91 13.61 -8.65
CA ASN A 309 20.97 14.45 -9.22
C ASN A 309 22.39 13.90 -8.96
N GLU A 310 22.52 12.80 -8.22
CA GLU A 310 23.80 12.18 -7.84
C GLU A 310 24.25 11.12 -8.86
N ASP A 311 25.57 10.90 -8.92
CA ASP A 311 26.14 9.84 -9.74
C ASP A 311 25.58 8.47 -9.31
N GLY A 312 25.09 7.69 -10.26
CA GLY A 312 24.48 6.37 -10.00
C GLY A 312 22.97 6.40 -9.71
N ALA A 313 22.36 7.57 -9.51
CA ALA A 313 20.91 7.65 -9.25
C ALA A 313 20.07 7.02 -10.38
N ARG A 314 20.52 7.15 -11.62
CA ARG A 314 19.85 6.59 -12.82
C ARG A 314 19.61 5.08 -12.75
N GLU A 315 20.39 4.32 -11.97
CA GLU A 315 20.22 2.87 -11.83
C GLU A 315 18.95 2.49 -11.05
N PHE A 316 18.35 3.45 -10.33
CA PHE A 316 17.14 3.30 -9.52
C PHE A 316 15.89 3.86 -10.21
N TYR A 317 16.02 4.38 -11.43
CA TYR A 317 14.92 4.87 -12.24
C TYR A 317 14.80 4.08 -13.55
N PRO A 318 13.57 3.86 -14.05
CA PRO A 318 13.37 3.18 -15.32
C PRO A 318 14.14 3.89 -16.45
N PRO A 319 14.89 3.16 -17.30
CA PRO A 319 15.56 3.75 -18.45
C PRO A 319 14.56 4.38 -19.41
N LEU A 320 14.94 5.50 -20.00
CA LEU A 320 14.09 6.24 -20.96
C LEU A 320 14.18 5.68 -22.39
N GLU A 321 15.17 4.82 -22.64
CA GLU A 321 15.45 4.22 -23.94
C GLU A 321 15.75 2.73 -23.74
N THR A 322 15.55 1.93 -24.79
CA THR A 322 15.94 0.50 -24.80
C THR A 322 17.44 0.38 -24.52
N THR A 323 17.79 -0.48 -23.58
CA THR A 323 19.18 -0.74 -23.19
C THR A 323 19.72 -2.02 -23.82
N ALA A 324 21.05 -2.20 -23.81
CA ALA A 324 21.65 -3.46 -24.25
C ALA A 324 21.23 -4.65 -23.37
N GLU A 325 20.96 -4.42 -22.08
CA GLU A 325 20.41 -5.44 -21.18
C GLU A 325 18.98 -5.82 -21.57
N ASP A 326 18.17 -4.87 -22.04
CA ASP A 326 16.81 -5.16 -22.54
C ASP A 326 16.86 -6.09 -23.75
N GLU A 327 17.76 -5.82 -24.70
CA GLU A 327 17.93 -6.66 -25.90
C GLU A 327 18.44 -8.07 -25.55
N GLU A 328 19.45 -8.15 -24.67
CA GLU A 328 20.00 -9.43 -24.18
C GLU A 328 18.94 -10.28 -23.48
N LEU A 329 18.10 -9.65 -22.65
CA LEU A 329 17.08 -10.36 -21.89
C LEU A 329 15.88 -10.73 -22.75
N ASP A 330 15.54 -9.94 -23.77
CA ASP A 330 14.53 -10.32 -24.76
C ASP A 330 14.97 -11.57 -25.55
N GLU A 331 16.23 -11.66 -25.97
CA GLU A 331 16.79 -12.87 -26.61
C GLU A 331 16.73 -14.09 -25.66
N LEU A 332 17.15 -13.91 -24.40
CA LEU A 332 17.10 -14.97 -23.40
C LEU A 332 15.67 -15.44 -23.13
N TRP A 333 14.71 -14.50 -23.10
CA TRP A 333 13.31 -14.80 -22.87
C TRP A 333 12.66 -15.55 -24.03
N GLU A 334 13.05 -15.26 -25.27
CA GLU A 334 12.57 -16.01 -26.45
C GLU A 334 13.08 -17.46 -26.45
N ASP A 335 14.32 -17.68 -26.01
CA ASP A 335 14.95 -19.01 -25.95
C ASP A 335 14.45 -19.86 -24.76
N ASP A 336 14.35 -19.27 -23.57
CA ASP A 336 13.84 -19.92 -22.36
C ASP A 336 13.16 -18.89 -21.42
N PRO A 337 11.84 -18.64 -21.61
CA PRO A 337 11.08 -17.66 -20.81
C PRO A 337 11.08 -17.94 -19.30
N TRP A 338 11.44 -19.16 -18.91
CA TRP A 338 11.38 -19.62 -17.53
C TRP A 338 12.77 -19.90 -16.96
N ASP A 339 13.84 -19.68 -17.73
CA ASP A 339 15.24 -19.90 -17.33
C ASP A 339 15.44 -21.31 -16.73
N GLY A 340 14.74 -22.31 -17.26
CA GLY A 340 14.72 -23.68 -16.74
C GLY A 340 14.02 -23.88 -15.38
N HIS A 341 13.54 -22.79 -14.75
CA HIS A 341 12.95 -22.75 -13.41
C HIS A 341 11.41 -22.85 -13.41
N GLY A 342 10.78 -23.11 -14.55
CA GLY A 342 9.36 -23.50 -14.63
C GLY A 342 8.35 -22.52 -14.01
N GLY A 343 8.70 -21.24 -13.85
CA GLY A 343 7.81 -20.25 -13.20
C GLY A 343 7.58 -20.55 -11.71
N GLU A 344 8.50 -21.25 -11.07
CA GLU A 344 8.44 -21.51 -9.63
C GLU A 344 8.63 -20.19 -8.87
N TYR A 345 7.52 -19.65 -8.35
CA TYR A 345 7.53 -18.65 -7.28
C TYR A 345 8.17 -19.30 -6.04
N ASP A 346 9.45 -19.07 -5.83
CA ASP A 346 10.20 -19.60 -4.67
C ASP A 346 10.44 -18.48 -3.66
N ALA A 347 9.34 -17.91 -3.15
CA ALA A 347 9.40 -16.85 -2.15
C ALA A 347 9.97 -17.38 -0.84
N ASP A 348 11.11 -16.87 -0.40
CA ASP A 348 11.67 -17.22 0.92
C ASP A 348 11.00 -16.37 2.01
N ASN A 349 9.83 -16.81 2.48
CA ASN A 349 9.13 -16.19 3.61
C ASN A 349 9.48 -16.92 4.91
N PHE A 350 10.30 -16.29 5.76
CA PHE A 350 10.84 -16.95 6.95
C PHE A 350 10.88 -16.06 8.20
N ARG A 351 10.58 -14.76 8.07
CA ARG A 351 10.72 -13.80 9.17
C ARG A 351 9.50 -13.84 10.09
N THR A 352 9.58 -14.65 11.15
CA THR A 352 8.49 -14.86 12.13
C THR A 352 8.80 -14.34 13.53
N GLU A 353 10.07 -14.16 13.88
CA GLU A 353 10.47 -13.76 15.23
C GLU A 353 10.64 -12.24 15.35
N PRO A 354 9.96 -11.58 16.29
CA PRO A 354 10.04 -10.13 16.43
C PRO A 354 11.41 -9.66 16.92
N VAL A 355 11.92 -8.58 16.31
CA VAL A 355 13.13 -7.88 16.76
C VAL A 355 12.72 -6.75 17.70
N ALA A 356 13.00 -6.90 18.99
CA ALA A 356 12.56 -5.97 20.04
C ALA A 356 12.96 -4.52 19.73
N GLU A 357 14.20 -4.30 19.29
CA GLU A 357 14.73 -2.97 18.97
C GLU A 357 13.97 -2.25 17.84
N ARG A 358 13.28 -3.00 16.97
CA ARG A 358 12.54 -2.48 15.81
C ARG A 358 11.04 -2.42 16.06
N ILE A 359 10.45 -3.43 16.71
CA ILE A 359 9.00 -3.51 16.92
C ILE A 359 8.53 -2.75 18.16
N GLU A 360 9.34 -2.67 19.22
CA GLU A 360 8.94 -1.98 20.45
C GLU A 360 8.75 -0.47 20.29
N PRO A 361 9.58 0.26 19.51
CA PRO A 361 9.30 1.66 19.20
C PRO A 361 7.92 1.87 18.58
N LEU A 362 7.53 1.02 17.63
CA LEU A 362 6.21 1.07 16.99
C LEU A 362 5.08 0.80 18.01
N LEU A 363 5.21 -0.24 18.83
CA LEU A 363 4.24 -0.55 19.89
C LEU A 363 4.12 0.56 20.93
N ALA A 364 5.24 1.15 21.34
CA ALA A 364 5.25 2.25 22.31
C ALA A 364 4.57 3.51 21.74
N ALA A 365 4.83 3.84 20.47
CA ALA A 365 4.19 4.95 19.79
C ALA A 365 2.68 4.72 19.63
N PHE A 366 2.25 3.50 19.30
CA PHE A 366 0.84 3.12 19.26
C PHE A 366 0.15 3.29 20.63
N ALA A 367 0.74 2.76 21.72
CA ALA A 367 0.19 2.92 23.07
C ALA A 367 0.11 4.40 23.49
N ALA A 368 1.16 5.18 23.19
CA ALA A 368 1.17 6.61 23.46
C ALA A 368 0.05 7.35 22.70
N ALA A 369 -0.17 7.01 21.42
CA ALA A 369 -1.25 7.58 20.64
C ALA A 369 -2.62 7.20 21.22
N VAL A 370 -2.85 5.92 21.54
CA VAL A 370 -4.12 5.41 22.10
C VAL A 370 -4.51 6.17 23.37
N LYS A 371 -3.52 6.54 24.21
CA LYS A 371 -3.74 7.36 25.41
C LYS A 371 -4.41 8.71 25.13
N SER A 372 -4.27 9.25 23.92
CA SER A 372 -4.84 10.53 23.50
C SER A 372 -6.19 10.39 22.77
N MET A 373 -6.63 9.16 22.49
CA MET A 373 -7.85 8.87 21.71
C MET A 373 -9.06 8.65 22.63
N ASP A 374 -9.59 9.72 23.21
CA ASP A 374 -10.71 9.65 24.18
C ASP A 374 -12.01 9.04 23.61
N ALA A 375 -12.18 9.07 22.28
CA ALA A 375 -13.34 8.55 21.58
C ALA A 375 -13.18 7.09 21.09
N LEU A 376 -12.04 6.45 21.37
CA LEU A 376 -11.68 5.18 20.76
C LEU A 376 -12.60 4.04 21.21
N GLU A 377 -13.23 3.38 20.24
CA GLU A 377 -14.09 2.21 20.42
C GLU A 377 -13.29 0.90 20.23
N ASP A 378 -12.46 0.88 19.19
CA ASP A 378 -11.67 -0.28 18.75
C ASP A 378 -10.40 0.23 18.04
N ALA A 379 -9.25 -0.35 18.36
CA ALA A 379 -8.04 -0.15 17.57
C ALA A 379 -7.33 -1.47 17.32
N ASP A 380 -6.82 -1.67 16.11
CA ASP A 380 -6.16 -2.90 15.73
C ASP A 380 -4.88 -2.62 14.96
N MET A 381 -3.73 -3.09 15.46
CA MET A 381 -2.44 -2.98 14.77
C MET A 381 -1.79 -4.35 14.65
N PHE A 382 -1.62 -4.80 13.41
CA PHE A 382 -1.19 -6.17 13.13
C PHE A 382 -0.45 -6.32 11.81
N VAL A 383 0.17 -7.48 11.66
CA VAL A 383 0.81 -7.96 10.44
C VAL A 383 0.47 -9.44 10.26
N TRP A 384 0.47 -9.90 9.02
CA TRP A 384 0.44 -11.32 8.72
C TRP A 384 1.85 -11.83 8.49
N LEU A 385 2.24 -12.84 9.26
CA LEU A 385 3.52 -13.51 9.13
C LEU A 385 3.30 -14.89 8.52
N GLY A 386 4.28 -15.36 7.76
CA GLY A 386 4.21 -16.66 7.09
C GLY A 386 5.54 -17.38 7.20
N TRP A 387 5.46 -18.67 7.57
CA TRP A 387 6.56 -19.61 7.38
C TRP A 387 6.33 -20.40 6.09
N CYS A 388 6.87 -19.87 5.00
CA CYS A 388 6.93 -20.52 3.71
C CYS A 388 8.35 -20.32 3.16
N PRO A 389 9.35 -20.97 3.77
CA PRO A 389 10.75 -20.77 3.39
C PRO A 389 11.04 -21.37 2.01
N GLY A 390 12.04 -20.81 1.33
CA GLY A 390 12.54 -21.38 0.07
C GLY A 390 13.14 -22.77 0.28
N HIS A 391 13.29 -23.55 -0.81
CA HIS A 391 13.69 -24.96 -0.73
C HIS A 391 14.98 -25.22 0.07
N GLN A 392 15.98 -24.35 -0.07
CA GLN A 392 17.23 -24.48 0.66
C GLN A 392 17.01 -24.31 2.18
N ARG A 393 16.34 -23.23 2.59
CA ARG A 393 16.07 -22.97 4.01
C ARG A 393 15.15 -24.04 4.60
N GLN A 394 14.15 -24.50 3.84
CA GLN A 394 13.31 -25.62 4.26
C GLN A 394 14.13 -26.88 4.59
N ALA A 395 15.10 -27.23 3.74
CA ALA A 395 15.98 -28.38 3.96
C ALA A 395 16.90 -28.20 5.19
N GLU A 396 17.38 -26.98 5.44
CA GLU A 396 18.19 -26.64 6.63
C GLU A 396 17.40 -26.69 7.95
N TYR A 397 16.08 -26.51 7.88
CA TYR A 397 15.19 -26.63 9.04
C TYR A 397 14.79 -28.07 9.33
N GLY A 398 14.42 -28.85 8.31
CA GLY A 398 13.95 -30.22 8.47
C GLY A 398 12.82 -30.31 9.50
N ASP A 399 12.91 -31.29 10.42
CA ASP A 399 11.91 -31.50 11.48
C ASP A 399 11.88 -30.39 12.55
N ALA A 400 12.84 -29.45 12.52
CA ALA A 400 12.90 -28.32 13.44
C ALA A 400 12.18 -27.06 12.91
N ALA A 401 11.38 -27.19 11.85
CA ALA A 401 10.55 -26.11 11.35
C ALA A 401 9.61 -25.58 12.45
N PRO A 402 9.49 -24.24 12.62
CA PRO A 402 8.62 -23.66 13.65
C PRO A 402 7.13 -23.88 13.38
N TYR A 403 6.75 -23.99 12.10
CA TYR A 403 5.38 -24.13 11.65
C TYR A 403 5.30 -25.07 10.44
N ASP A 404 4.11 -25.61 10.19
CA ASP A 404 3.82 -26.33 8.94
C ASP A 404 3.85 -25.34 7.77
N ILE A 405 4.39 -25.74 6.62
CA ILE A 405 4.41 -24.89 5.42
C ILE A 405 3.00 -24.64 4.85
N GLU A 406 2.06 -25.55 5.08
CA GLU A 406 0.70 -25.45 4.53
C GLU A 406 -0.21 -24.54 5.36
N ASP A 407 0.09 -24.40 6.66
CA ASP A 407 -0.71 -23.65 7.63
C ASP A 407 0.13 -22.65 8.44
N GLY A 408 1.34 -22.31 7.99
CA GLY A 408 2.31 -21.49 8.74
C GLY A 408 1.99 -20.00 8.80
N THR A 409 0.89 -19.58 8.16
CA THR A 409 0.47 -18.18 8.13
C THR A 409 -0.39 -17.84 9.32
N HIS A 410 0.06 -16.84 10.08
CA HIS A 410 -0.62 -16.40 11.27
C HIS A 410 -0.60 -14.88 11.41
N ARG A 411 -1.60 -14.40 12.14
CA ARG A 411 -1.70 -13.01 12.53
C ARG A 411 -0.81 -12.73 13.74
N TRP A 412 0.01 -11.69 13.65
CA TRP A 412 0.77 -11.14 14.77
C TRP A 412 0.31 -9.69 15.05
N GLY A 413 -0.02 -9.34 16.29
CA GLY A 413 -0.40 -7.96 16.61
C GLY A 413 -1.11 -7.76 17.94
N VAL A 414 -1.62 -6.55 18.12
CA VAL A 414 -2.33 -6.10 19.33
C VAL A 414 -3.62 -5.37 18.96
N ARG A 415 -4.68 -5.64 19.72
CA ARG A 415 -6.00 -5.02 19.54
C ARG A 415 -6.50 -4.41 20.84
N TYR A 416 -6.88 -3.14 20.81
CA TYR A 416 -7.59 -2.44 21.88
C TYR A 416 -9.10 -2.56 21.70
N ILE A 417 -9.81 -2.82 22.81
CA ILE A 417 -11.28 -2.80 22.88
C ILE A 417 -11.68 -1.97 24.10
N ALA A 418 -12.52 -0.95 23.90
CA ALA A 418 -12.87 0.03 24.94
C ALA A 418 -13.64 -0.54 26.16
N GLY A 419 -14.13 -1.78 26.08
CA GLY A 419 -14.98 -2.39 27.11
C GLY A 419 -16.47 -2.12 26.89
N GLY A 420 -17.33 -2.88 27.57
CA GLY A 420 -18.79 -2.80 27.41
C GLY A 420 -19.35 -1.44 27.81
N ASN A 421 -20.49 -1.07 27.20
CA ASN A 421 -21.26 0.17 27.39
C ASN A 421 -21.06 0.82 28.77
N ARG A 422 -20.87 2.15 28.84
CA ARG A 422 -20.52 2.96 30.03
C ARG A 422 -21.35 2.67 31.33
N ASP A 423 -22.43 1.92 31.23
CA ASP A 423 -23.34 1.51 32.32
C ASP A 423 -23.09 0.10 32.89
N SER A 424 -22.23 -0.74 32.29
CA SER A 424 -21.84 -2.04 32.88
C SER A 424 -20.56 -1.91 33.70
N THR A 425 -20.64 -2.26 34.98
CA THR A 425 -19.51 -2.27 35.94
C THR A 425 -18.52 -3.42 35.72
N GLU A 426 -18.71 -4.22 34.68
CA GLU A 426 -17.82 -5.31 34.25
C GLU A 426 -17.28 -5.01 32.84
N GLY A 427 -15.96 -4.88 32.73
CA GLY A 427 -15.24 -4.78 31.46
C GLY A 427 -14.77 -3.37 31.13
N GLY A 428 -13.73 -2.88 31.83
CA GLY A 428 -12.96 -1.72 31.36
C GLY A 428 -12.16 -2.03 30.08
N PRO A 429 -11.38 -1.07 29.57
CA PRO A 429 -10.61 -1.29 28.35
C PRO A 429 -9.68 -2.50 28.46
N ARG A 430 -9.52 -3.23 27.36
CA ARG A 430 -8.63 -4.39 27.28
C ARG A 430 -7.80 -4.39 26.01
N PHE A 431 -6.62 -4.98 26.09
CA PHE A 431 -5.74 -5.26 24.97
C PHE A 431 -5.63 -6.76 24.76
N GLU A 432 -5.98 -7.21 23.56
CA GLU A 432 -5.84 -8.58 23.09
C GLU A 432 -4.52 -8.69 22.30
N TRP A 433 -3.58 -9.48 22.82
CA TRP A 433 -2.26 -9.71 22.23
C TRP A 433 -2.25 -11.05 21.49
N GLN A 434 -1.89 -11.03 20.21
CA GLN A 434 -1.65 -12.21 19.40
C GLN A 434 -0.20 -12.23 18.96
N VAL A 435 0.71 -12.60 19.86
CA VAL A 435 2.16 -12.51 19.64
C VAL A 435 2.90 -13.81 19.99
N GLY A 436 2.17 -14.91 20.18
CA GLY A 436 2.72 -16.22 20.54
C GLY A 436 3.38 -16.19 21.92
N ASP A 437 4.57 -16.76 22.02
CA ASP A 437 5.37 -16.81 23.25
C ASP A 437 6.17 -15.51 23.51
N TRP A 438 6.29 -14.63 22.51
CA TRP A 438 7.02 -13.38 22.67
C TRP A 438 6.32 -12.45 23.66
N ARG A 439 7.11 -11.71 24.44
CA ARG A 439 6.60 -10.67 25.35
C ARG A 439 7.39 -9.37 25.17
N PRO A 440 6.73 -8.21 25.15
CA PRO A 440 7.42 -6.93 25.10
C PRO A 440 8.22 -6.68 26.39
N SER A 441 9.20 -5.79 26.32
CA SER A 441 9.91 -5.32 27.51
C SER A 441 8.95 -4.73 28.56
N GLU A 442 9.36 -4.78 29.83
CA GLU A 442 8.58 -4.24 30.96
C GLU A 442 8.18 -2.77 30.72
N ARG A 443 9.06 -1.99 30.08
CA ARG A 443 8.79 -0.60 29.73
C ARG A 443 7.58 -0.46 28.80
N VAL A 444 7.54 -1.25 27.73
CA VAL A 444 6.43 -1.21 26.77
C VAL A 444 5.17 -1.82 27.39
N LEU A 445 5.28 -2.97 28.06
CA LEU A 445 4.14 -3.61 28.71
C LEU A 445 3.43 -2.67 29.68
N LYS A 446 4.19 -1.93 30.50
CA LYS A 446 3.63 -0.95 31.45
C LYS A 446 2.80 0.14 30.76
N MET A 447 3.19 0.58 29.56
CA MET A 447 2.43 1.58 28.80
C MET A 447 1.03 1.05 28.43
N PHE A 448 0.91 -0.24 28.11
CA PHE A 448 -0.38 -0.87 27.82
C PHE A 448 -1.16 -1.18 29.09
N GLU A 449 -0.50 -1.61 30.16
CA GLU A 449 -1.15 -1.85 31.48
C GLU A 449 -1.77 -0.59 32.08
N GLU A 450 -1.18 0.59 31.82
CA GLU A 450 -1.76 1.88 32.19
C GLU A 450 -3.07 2.20 31.46
N LEU A 451 -3.30 1.58 30.29
CA LEU A 451 -4.46 1.84 29.42
C LEU A 451 -5.59 0.83 29.61
N GLY A 452 -5.29 -0.40 30.05
CA GLY A 452 -6.31 -1.44 30.20
C GLY A 452 -5.78 -2.78 30.70
N SER A 453 -6.68 -3.74 30.81
CA SER A 453 -6.32 -5.14 31.11
C SER A 453 -5.67 -5.82 29.91
N GLN A 454 -4.83 -6.83 30.16
CA GLN A 454 -4.05 -7.53 29.12
C GLN A 454 -4.57 -8.96 28.96
N GLU A 455 -4.93 -9.35 27.75
CA GLU A 455 -5.36 -10.70 27.37
C GLU A 455 -4.41 -11.26 26.33
N TRP A 456 -3.83 -12.44 26.58
CA TRP A 456 -2.91 -13.10 25.66
C TRP A 456 -3.66 -14.21 24.94
N LEU A 457 -3.78 -14.06 23.62
CA LEU A 457 -4.49 -14.99 22.75
C LEU A 457 -3.50 -15.81 21.93
N ASP A 458 -3.94 -17.02 21.58
CA ASP A 458 -3.21 -17.84 20.62
C ASP A 458 -3.20 -17.19 19.22
N PHE A 459 -2.23 -17.60 18.41
CA PHE A 459 -2.18 -17.20 17.02
C PHE A 459 -3.45 -17.60 16.28
N LYS A 460 -3.99 -16.65 15.52
CA LYS A 460 -5.02 -16.93 14.53
C LYS A 460 -4.34 -17.30 13.22
N PHE A 461 -4.37 -18.58 12.89
CA PHE A 461 -3.90 -19.09 11.60
C PHE A 461 -4.95 -18.87 10.51
N CYS A 462 -4.50 -18.63 9.28
CA CYS A 462 -5.38 -18.51 8.13
C CYS A 462 -5.98 -19.88 7.76
N SER A 463 -7.11 -20.26 8.35
CA SER A 463 -7.87 -21.44 7.95
C SER A 463 -8.69 -21.16 6.68
N ASN A 464 -8.05 -21.23 5.50
CA ASN A 464 -8.62 -21.51 4.17
C ASN A 464 -7.72 -20.90 3.08
N GLY A 465 -6.95 -21.74 2.42
CA GLY A 465 -6.24 -21.40 1.17
C GLY A 465 -4.77 -21.80 1.19
N SER A 466 -4.49 -23.09 1.41
CA SER A 466 -3.16 -23.66 1.16
C SER A 466 -2.60 -23.15 -0.18
N PRO A 467 -1.38 -22.57 -0.22
CA PRO A 467 -0.67 -22.27 -1.46
C PRO A 467 -0.50 -23.53 -2.32
N ARG A 468 -0.46 -24.71 -1.69
CA ARG A 468 -0.34 -26.01 -2.34
C ARG A 468 -1.63 -26.53 -2.96
N ALA A 469 -2.80 -26.27 -2.38
CA ALA A 469 -4.08 -26.72 -2.94
C ALA A 469 -4.37 -26.04 -4.29
N VAL A 470 -3.93 -24.79 -4.46
CA VAL A 470 -3.99 -24.07 -5.74
C VAL A 470 -2.85 -24.50 -6.68
N ARG A 471 -1.62 -24.74 -6.16
CA ARG A 471 -0.47 -25.22 -6.97
C ARG A 471 -0.68 -26.62 -7.55
N TYR A 472 -1.29 -27.56 -6.82
CA TYR A 472 -1.46 -28.95 -7.29
C TYR A 472 -2.62 -29.15 -8.28
N GLU A 473 -3.66 -28.32 -8.25
CA GLU A 473 -4.75 -28.40 -9.24
C GLU A 473 -4.36 -27.81 -10.60
N LEU A 474 -3.45 -26.82 -10.63
CA LEU A 474 -3.02 -26.15 -11.86
C LEU A 474 -1.87 -26.87 -12.58
N SER A 475 -0.93 -27.51 -11.86
CA SER A 475 0.10 -28.34 -12.52
C SER A 475 -0.49 -29.61 -13.15
N ASN A 476 -1.53 -30.19 -12.54
CA ASN A 476 -2.21 -31.39 -13.05
C ASN A 476 -3.21 -31.12 -14.19
N ARG A 477 -3.68 -29.87 -14.40
CA ARG A 477 -4.52 -29.53 -15.56
C ARG A 477 -3.73 -29.33 -16.85
N ARG A 478 -2.41 -29.14 -16.81
CA ARG A 478 -1.55 -29.10 -18.02
C ARG A 478 -1.30 -30.47 -18.66
N HIS A 479 -1.67 -31.59 -18.01
CA HIS A 479 -1.43 -32.94 -18.53
C HIS A 479 -2.70 -33.70 -18.98
N ARG A 480 -3.84 -33.02 -19.07
CA ARG A 480 -5.11 -33.65 -19.50
C ARG A 480 -5.95 -32.78 -20.42
N ILE A 481 -5.36 -32.21 -21.47
CA ILE A 481 -6.10 -31.87 -22.68
C ILE A 481 -5.18 -32.21 -23.86
N TYR A 482 -5.52 -33.31 -24.54
CA TYR A 482 -5.11 -33.58 -25.92
C TYR A 482 -5.92 -32.70 -26.87
#